data_AF-A0A4R4N6I4-F1
#
_entry.id   AF-A0A4R4N6I4-F1
#
_cell.length_a   1.000
_cell.length_b   1.000
_cell.length_c   1.000
_cell.angle_alpha   90.00
_cell.angle_beta   90.00
_cell.angle_gamma   90.00
#
_symmetry.space_group_name_H-M   'P 1'
#
loop_
_entity.id
_entity.type
_entity.pdbx_description
1 polymer ?
#
loop_
_entity_poly.entity_id
_entity_poly.type
_entity_poly.pdbx_seq_one_letter_code
_entity_poly.pdbx_strand_id
1 'polypeptide(L)'
;RPALYGHGLLGSEGEVDAGNVKAMAAEHGFVFCATKWIGMSDEDVPNVITALADLTRFRTVADRLQQSLLDFTYLGRAMTRGFASNKAFQNGAGGSVIDTRAELTYDGNSQGGIMGGALTAVSPDIRRAVLGVPAMNYSTLLNRSADFPEYAQVLDLFYPDKLDQQIGLALIQMLWDRGEANGYAQHMTDDPLPDTPAHRVLMHVAFGDHQVAPVAAEVEARTIGARVHAPAVQPGRNPDTVPYWGISTFGSSYDGSAMVVWDSGSPAPPLTNTPPTQGRDPHSDPRNNADARRQKATFLKTGTVVDVCGGGPCVIAP
;
A
#
# COMPACT_ATOMS: atom_id res chain seq x y z
N ARG A 1 -10.80 -1.01 -17.84
CA ARG A 1 -11.04 0.05 -16.82
C ARG A 1 -9.71 0.64 -16.40
N PRO A 2 -9.56 1.97 -16.30
CA PRO A 2 -8.30 2.61 -15.93
C PRO A 2 -7.97 2.40 -14.46
N ALA A 3 -6.74 1.98 -14.16
CA ALA A 3 -6.23 1.91 -12.80
C ALA A 3 -4.76 2.36 -12.75
N LEU A 4 -4.38 3.05 -11.68
CA LEU A 4 -3.00 3.38 -11.37
C LEU A 4 -2.37 2.25 -10.56
N TYR A 5 -1.09 1.96 -10.80
CA TYR A 5 -0.32 0.97 -10.06
C TYR A 5 0.90 1.58 -9.36
N GLY A 6 1.07 1.34 -8.05
CA GLY A 6 2.26 1.74 -7.31
C GLY A 6 3.21 0.57 -7.04
N HIS A 7 4.50 0.78 -7.35
CA HIS A 7 5.56 -0.21 -7.21
C HIS A 7 6.06 -0.36 -5.76
N GLY A 8 6.82 -1.43 -5.49
CA GLY A 8 7.44 -1.74 -4.21
C GLY A 8 8.66 -0.89 -3.84
N LEU A 9 9.29 -1.21 -2.71
CA LEU A 9 10.40 -0.43 -2.14
C LEU A 9 11.57 -0.32 -3.12
N LEU A 10 11.96 0.91 -3.45
CA LEU A 10 13.04 1.22 -4.40
C LEU A 10 12.91 0.48 -5.74
N GLY A 11 11.67 0.20 -6.13
CA GLY A 11 11.32 -0.39 -7.42
C GLY A 11 11.19 0.66 -8.53
N SER A 12 10.51 0.28 -9.60
CA SER A 12 10.25 1.15 -10.75
C SER A 12 8.83 0.98 -11.28
N GLU A 13 8.41 1.88 -12.16
CA GLU A 13 7.13 1.78 -12.88
C GLU A 13 6.99 0.47 -13.67
N GLY A 14 8.11 -0.19 -13.99
CA GLY A 14 8.15 -1.49 -14.65
C GLY A 14 7.50 -2.62 -13.86
N GLU A 15 7.28 -2.47 -12.55
CA GLU A 15 6.51 -3.47 -11.78
C GLU A 15 5.04 -3.59 -12.22
N VAL A 16 4.53 -2.63 -13.00
CA VAL A 16 3.22 -2.79 -13.67
C VAL A 16 3.19 -4.01 -14.60
N ASP A 17 4.36 -4.48 -15.05
CA ASP A 17 4.53 -5.68 -15.87
C ASP A 17 4.69 -6.98 -15.04
N ALA A 18 4.60 -6.91 -13.70
CA ALA A 18 4.69 -8.07 -12.84
C ALA A 18 3.55 -9.08 -13.08
N GLY A 19 3.83 -10.36 -12.84
CA GLY A 19 2.91 -11.46 -13.14
C GLY A 19 1.54 -11.32 -12.48
N ASN A 20 1.48 -10.89 -11.22
CA ASN A 20 0.24 -10.66 -10.49
C ASN A 20 -0.59 -9.49 -11.05
N VAL A 21 0.07 -8.43 -11.53
CA VAL A 21 -0.60 -7.26 -12.15
C VAL A 21 -1.15 -7.64 -13.52
N LYS A 22 -0.37 -8.38 -14.32
CA LYS A 22 -0.82 -8.96 -15.59
C LYS A 22 -2.00 -9.91 -15.40
N ALA A 23 -1.94 -10.78 -14.39
CA ALA A 23 -3.04 -11.67 -14.03
C ALA A 23 -4.29 -10.87 -13.65
N MET A 24 -4.17 -9.89 -12.75
CA MET A 24 -5.27 -8.98 -12.37
C MET A 24 -5.90 -8.28 -13.58
N ALA A 25 -5.08 -7.76 -14.49
CA ALA A 25 -5.53 -7.09 -15.71
C ALA A 25 -6.30 -8.05 -16.63
N ALA A 26 -5.74 -9.23 -16.89
CA ALA A 26 -6.31 -10.25 -17.79
C ALA A 26 -7.60 -10.86 -17.22
N GLU A 27 -7.62 -11.19 -15.93
CA GLU A 27 -8.74 -11.84 -15.25
C GLU A 27 -9.94 -10.89 -15.07
N HIS A 28 -9.69 -9.58 -14.95
CA HIS A 28 -10.71 -8.63 -14.48
C HIS A 28 -10.89 -7.37 -15.33
N GLY A 29 -10.17 -7.20 -16.44
CA GLY A 29 -10.41 -6.14 -17.43
C GLY A 29 -9.94 -4.76 -16.98
N PHE A 30 -8.77 -4.69 -16.33
CA PHE A 30 -8.10 -3.44 -15.97
C PHE A 30 -7.00 -3.11 -16.97
N VAL A 31 -6.77 -1.81 -17.17
CA VAL A 31 -5.59 -1.26 -17.84
C VAL A 31 -4.83 -0.51 -16.76
N PHE A 32 -3.69 -1.06 -16.35
CA PHE A 32 -2.84 -0.43 -15.35
C PHE A 32 -1.82 0.50 -16.02
N CYS A 33 -1.58 1.66 -15.42
CA CYS A 33 -0.41 2.48 -15.69
C CYS A 33 0.28 2.83 -14.38
N ALA A 34 1.60 2.95 -14.42
CA ALA A 34 2.42 3.31 -13.28
C ALA A 34 3.34 4.47 -13.63
N THR A 35 3.76 5.18 -12.60
CA THR A 35 4.93 6.06 -12.60
C THR A 35 5.76 5.72 -11.36
N LYS A 36 6.95 6.31 -11.24
CA LYS A 36 7.82 6.10 -10.09
C LYS A 36 7.30 6.82 -8.85
N TRP A 37 7.50 6.20 -7.70
CA TRP A 37 7.57 6.87 -6.40
C TRP A 37 8.96 7.50 -6.25
N ILE A 38 9.24 8.54 -7.03
CA ILE A 38 10.52 9.26 -6.92
C ILE A 38 10.75 9.75 -5.49
N GLY A 39 11.99 9.64 -5.02
CA GLY A 39 12.36 9.69 -3.61
C GLY A 39 12.53 8.30 -3.01
N MET A 40 11.79 7.30 -3.48
CA MET A 40 11.84 5.89 -3.06
C MET A 40 11.72 4.93 -4.26
N SER A 41 12.35 5.28 -5.39
CA SER A 41 12.48 4.43 -6.57
C SER A 41 13.93 3.95 -6.79
N ASP A 42 14.14 3.06 -7.75
CA ASP A 42 15.43 2.45 -8.08
C ASP A 42 16.56 3.48 -8.28
N GLU A 43 16.27 4.60 -8.93
CA GLU A 43 17.19 5.71 -9.17
C GLU A 43 17.52 6.53 -7.91
N ASP A 44 16.73 6.40 -6.85
CA ASP A 44 16.88 7.17 -5.61
C ASP A 44 17.81 6.53 -4.59
N VAL A 45 18.22 5.28 -4.79
CA VAL A 45 19.09 4.53 -3.86
C VAL A 45 20.28 5.38 -3.38
N PRO A 46 21.04 6.08 -4.27
CA PRO A 46 22.17 6.92 -3.81
C PRO A 46 21.73 8.11 -2.93
N ASN A 47 20.59 8.72 -3.23
CA ASN A 47 20.06 9.84 -2.45
C ASN A 47 19.56 9.36 -1.08
N VAL A 48 18.89 8.20 -1.02
CA VAL A 48 18.44 7.57 0.23
C VAL A 48 19.64 7.24 1.13
N ILE A 49 20.69 6.62 0.59
CA ILE A 49 21.93 6.33 1.35
C ILE A 49 22.54 7.62 1.90
N THR A 50 22.61 8.68 1.08
CA THR A 50 23.15 9.98 1.51
C THR A 50 22.28 10.61 2.61
N ALA A 51 20.96 10.46 2.54
CA ALA A 51 20.04 10.93 3.56
C ALA A 51 20.12 10.12 4.86
N LEU A 52 20.44 8.81 4.80
CA LEU A 52 20.68 8.00 5.99
C LEU A 52 22.03 8.30 6.64
N ALA A 53 23.04 8.69 5.86
CA ALA A 53 24.32 9.14 6.39
C ALA A 53 24.23 10.52 7.07
N ASP A 54 23.33 11.39 6.60
CA ASP A 54 23.04 12.69 7.17
C ASP A 54 21.53 12.96 7.14
N LEU A 55 20.85 12.68 8.26
CA LEU A 55 19.40 12.78 8.39
C LEU A 55 18.86 14.20 8.14
N THR A 56 19.69 15.25 8.21
CA THR A 56 19.25 16.62 7.87
C THR A 56 18.91 16.77 6.38
N ARG A 57 19.40 15.84 5.55
CA ARG A 57 19.13 15.78 4.11
C ARG A 57 17.84 15.04 3.78
N PHE A 58 17.16 14.42 4.75
CA PHE A 58 15.99 13.58 4.49
C PHE A 58 14.85 14.30 3.74
N ARG A 59 14.79 15.63 3.80
CA ARG A 59 13.90 16.44 2.96
C ARG A 59 14.01 16.13 1.45
N THR A 60 15.18 15.72 0.95
CA THR A 60 15.34 15.40 -0.48
C THR A 60 14.57 14.15 -0.90
N VAL A 61 14.33 13.23 0.04
CA VAL A 61 13.46 12.05 -0.16
C VAL A 61 12.00 12.52 -0.15
N ALA A 62 11.58 13.20 0.92
CA ALA A 62 10.20 13.65 1.11
C ALA A 62 9.69 14.63 0.03
N ASP A 63 10.53 15.55 -0.44
CA ASP A 63 10.16 16.53 -1.48
C ASP A 63 9.92 15.83 -2.84
N ARG A 64 10.70 14.78 -3.15
CA ARG A 64 10.48 13.97 -4.35
C ARG A 64 9.22 13.10 -4.23
N LEU A 65 8.95 12.54 -3.05
CA LEU A 65 7.72 11.77 -2.84
C LEU A 65 6.46 12.62 -3.04
N GLN A 66 6.46 13.88 -2.59
CA GLN A 66 5.37 14.83 -2.89
C GLN A 66 5.19 15.05 -4.39
N GLN A 67 6.28 15.17 -5.15
CA GLN A 67 6.20 15.28 -6.60
C GLN A 67 5.58 14.01 -7.24
N SER A 68 5.83 12.83 -6.66
CA SER A 68 5.19 11.59 -7.14
C SER A 68 3.67 11.63 -7.03
N LEU A 69 3.12 12.24 -5.97
CA LEU A 69 1.67 12.41 -5.82
C LEU A 69 1.08 13.21 -6.99
N LEU A 70 1.79 14.25 -7.44
CA LEU A 70 1.43 15.02 -8.63
C LEU A 70 1.56 14.17 -9.89
N ASP A 71 2.68 13.46 -10.06
CA ASP A 71 2.95 12.64 -11.25
C ASP A 71 1.86 11.56 -11.44
N PHE A 72 1.46 10.89 -10.37
CA PHE A 72 0.33 9.94 -10.40
C PHE A 72 -1.00 10.62 -10.73
N THR A 73 -1.25 11.83 -10.19
CA THR A 73 -2.46 12.60 -10.52
C THR A 73 -2.50 12.99 -12.00
N TYR A 74 -1.38 13.46 -12.56
CA TYR A 74 -1.27 13.76 -13.98
C TYR A 74 -1.42 12.51 -14.85
N LEU A 75 -0.81 11.39 -14.44
CA LEU A 75 -0.94 10.12 -15.16
C LEU A 75 -2.39 9.64 -15.17
N GLY A 76 -3.10 9.69 -14.04
CA GLY A 76 -4.51 9.34 -13.95
C GLY A 76 -5.40 10.18 -14.87
N ARG A 77 -5.13 11.49 -14.95
CA ARG A 77 -5.81 12.39 -15.89
C ARG A 77 -5.43 12.11 -17.33
N ALA A 78 -4.18 11.79 -17.61
CA ALA A 78 -3.77 11.38 -18.95
C ALA A 78 -4.51 10.12 -19.38
N MET A 79 -4.61 9.09 -18.52
CA MET A 79 -5.37 7.87 -18.82
C MET A 79 -6.85 8.13 -19.12
N THR A 80 -7.49 8.98 -18.31
CA THR A 80 -8.96 9.17 -18.36
C THR A 80 -9.40 10.24 -19.36
N ARG A 81 -8.53 11.20 -19.70
CA ARG A 81 -8.89 12.39 -20.49
C ARG A 81 -8.03 12.59 -21.74
N GLY A 82 -6.87 11.92 -21.84
CA GLY A 82 -5.88 12.15 -22.90
C GLY A 82 -5.59 10.93 -23.77
N PHE A 83 -5.13 9.82 -23.17
CA PHE A 83 -4.59 8.66 -23.88
C PHE A 83 -5.51 8.09 -24.94
N ALA A 84 -6.83 8.10 -24.71
CA ALA A 84 -7.81 7.63 -25.68
C ALA A 84 -7.71 8.29 -27.08
N SER A 85 -7.17 9.51 -27.20
CA SER A 85 -6.98 10.18 -28.49
C SER A 85 -5.68 9.80 -29.21
N ASN A 86 -4.75 9.11 -28.54
CA ASN A 86 -3.48 8.68 -29.12
C ASN A 86 -3.62 7.27 -29.72
N LYS A 87 -3.11 7.08 -30.95
CA LYS A 87 -3.13 5.79 -31.66
C LYS A 87 -2.53 4.63 -30.86
N ALA A 88 -1.56 4.90 -29.97
CA ALA A 88 -0.97 3.88 -29.10
C ALA A 88 -1.97 3.24 -28.13
N PHE A 89 -3.09 3.91 -27.83
CA PHE A 89 -4.14 3.44 -26.93
C PHE A 89 -5.47 3.20 -27.67
N GLN A 90 -5.39 2.89 -28.96
CA GLN A 90 -6.52 2.52 -29.80
C GLN A 90 -6.34 1.11 -30.36
N ASN A 91 -7.44 0.38 -30.51
CA ASN A 91 -7.46 -0.90 -31.20
C ASN A 91 -7.38 -0.72 -32.71
N GLY A 92 -7.34 -1.82 -33.47
CA GLY A 92 -7.27 -1.78 -34.94
C GLY A 92 -8.45 -1.08 -35.65
N ALA A 93 -9.57 -0.85 -34.95
CA ALA A 93 -10.72 -0.10 -35.44
C ALA A 93 -10.72 1.38 -34.99
N GLY A 94 -9.67 1.84 -34.32
CA GLY A 94 -9.55 3.21 -33.80
C GLY A 94 -10.30 3.46 -32.48
N GLY A 95 -10.93 2.45 -31.88
CA GLY A 95 -11.61 2.57 -30.58
C GLY A 95 -10.61 2.51 -29.42
N SER A 96 -10.82 3.31 -28.37
CA SER A 96 -9.92 3.31 -27.20
C SER A 96 -9.85 1.95 -26.51
N VAL A 97 -8.66 1.55 -26.10
CA VAL A 97 -8.43 0.36 -25.24
C VAL A 97 -8.64 0.68 -23.76
N ILE A 98 -8.84 1.94 -23.41
CA ILE A 98 -9.15 2.41 -22.05
C ILE A 98 -10.62 2.80 -22.00
N ASP A 99 -11.37 2.22 -21.05
CA ASP A 99 -12.75 2.62 -20.78
C ASP A 99 -12.78 3.91 -19.94
N THR A 100 -12.72 5.07 -20.61
CA THR A 100 -12.69 6.39 -19.97
C THR A 100 -13.98 6.80 -19.26
N ARG A 101 -15.05 6.00 -19.39
CA ARG A 101 -16.31 6.20 -18.65
C ARG A 101 -16.30 5.52 -17.28
N ALA A 102 -15.38 4.59 -17.05
CA ALA A 102 -15.20 3.97 -15.75
C ALA A 102 -14.40 4.91 -14.82
N GLU A 103 -14.71 4.85 -13.53
CA GLU A 103 -13.97 5.58 -12.50
C GLU A 103 -12.50 5.15 -12.50
N LEU A 104 -11.61 6.11 -12.24
CA LEU A 104 -10.19 5.85 -11.99
C LEU A 104 -10.03 5.22 -10.61
N THR A 105 -9.22 4.18 -10.53
CA THR A 105 -8.92 3.48 -9.28
C THR A 105 -7.41 3.32 -9.07
N TYR A 106 -7.02 2.89 -7.88
CA TYR A 106 -5.62 2.65 -7.51
C TYR A 106 -5.43 1.25 -6.93
N ASP A 107 -4.34 0.57 -7.28
CA ASP A 107 -3.84 -0.65 -6.61
C ASP A 107 -2.34 -0.51 -6.40
N GLY A 108 -1.83 -0.76 -5.20
CA GLY A 108 -0.41 -0.70 -4.89
C GLY A 108 -0.05 -1.79 -3.90
N ASN A 109 1.19 -2.27 -3.91
CA ASN A 109 1.66 -3.25 -2.94
C ASN A 109 2.94 -2.74 -2.26
N SER A 110 3.12 -3.07 -0.98
CA SER A 110 4.32 -2.69 -0.20
C SER A 110 4.48 -1.17 -0.11
N GLN A 111 5.61 -0.62 -0.54
CA GLN A 111 5.82 0.83 -0.74
C GLN A 111 4.66 1.49 -1.50
N GLY A 112 4.11 0.83 -2.53
CA GLY A 112 2.93 1.31 -3.24
C GLY A 112 1.68 1.32 -2.37
N GLY A 113 1.52 0.37 -1.45
CA GLY A 113 0.46 0.43 -0.43
C GLY A 113 0.65 1.62 0.53
N ILE A 114 1.88 1.86 0.99
CA ILE A 114 2.21 2.94 1.94
C ILE A 114 2.06 4.33 1.29
N MET A 115 2.67 4.56 0.13
CA MET A 115 2.55 5.84 -0.59
C MET A 115 1.15 6.02 -1.20
N GLY A 116 0.53 4.90 -1.59
CA GLY A 116 -0.82 4.86 -2.14
C GLY A 116 -1.88 5.42 -1.21
N GLY A 117 -1.68 5.33 0.11
CA GLY A 117 -2.54 5.99 1.10
C GLY A 117 -2.55 7.51 0.94
N ALA A 118 -1.37 8.13 0.87
CA ALA A 118 -1.26 9.57 0.62
C ALA A 118 -1.83 9.98 -0.74
N LEU A 119 -1.50 9.24 -1.81
CA LEU A 119 -2.05 9.49 -3.14
C LEU A 119 -3.58 9.42 -3.16
N THR A 120 -4.15 8.45 -2.43
CA THR A 120 -5.61 8.31 -2.33
C THR A 120 -6.20 9.58 -1.73
N ALA A 121 -5.74 10.01 -0.56
CA ALA A 121 -6.28 11.18 0.16
C ALA A 121 -6.22 12.50 -0.65
N VAL A 122 -5.16 12.70 -1.43
CA VAL A 122 -4.97 13.96 -2.19
C VAL A 122 -5.60 13.95 -3.58
N SER A 123 -6.06 12.79 -4.06
CA SER A 123 -6.50 12.68 -5.45
C SER A 123 -7.95 13.15 -5.62
N PRO A 124 -8.22 14.12 -6.51
CA PRO A 124 -9.60 14.47 -6.86
C PRO A 124 -10.26 13.44 -7.80
N ASP A 125 -9.46 12.55 -8.38
CA ASP A 125 -9.87 11.66 -9.49
C ASP A 125 -10.03 10.19 -9.05
N ILE A 126 -9.31 9.73 -8.02
CA ILE A 126 -9.42 8.37 -7.49
C ILE A 126 -10.65 8.26 -6.59
N ARG A 127 -11.47 7.21 -6.78
CA ARG A 127 -12.61 6.92 -5.90
C ARG A 127 -12.40 5.73 -4.97
N ARG A 128 -11.62 4.75 -5.45
CA ARG A 128 -11.38 3.49 -4.74
C ARG A 128 -9.93 3.09 -4.88
N ALA A 129 -9.35 2.68 -3.76
CA ALA A 129 -7.96 2.26 -3.68
C ALA A 129 -7.84 0.90 -2.99
N VAL A 130 -7.00 0.04 -3.54
CA VAL A 130 -6.52 -1.15 -2.84
C VAL A 130 -5.09 -0.88 -2.39
N LEU A 131 -4.85 -1.02 -1.09
CA LEU A 131 -3.54 -0.90 -0.48
C LEU A 131 -3.11 -2.31 -0.04
N GLY A 132 -2.22 -2.93 -0.81
CA GLY A 132 -1.70 -4.27 -0.59
C GLY A 132 -0.48 -4.24 0.31
N VAL A 133 -0.48 -5.09 1.34
CA VAL A 133 0.51 -5.13 2.43
C VAL A 133 0.98 -3.73 2.84
N PRO A 134 0.02 -2.82 3.19
CA PRO A 134 0.32 -1.43 3.45
C PRO A 134 0.77 -1.21 4.89
N ALA A 135 1.20 0.01 5.16
CA ALA A 135 1.47 0.54 6.49
C ALA A 135 1.43 2.07 6.41
N MET A 136 1.53 2.68 7.59
CA MET A 136 1.87 4.09 7.79
C MET A 136 2.98 4.17 8.85
N ASN A 137 3.59 5.34 9.06
CA ASN A 137 4.46 5.61 10.19
C ASN A 137 5.79 4.84 10.07
N TYR A 138 6.63 5.20 9.09
CA TYR A 138 7.95 4.58 8.89
C TYR A 138 8.78 4.45 10.17
N SER A 139 8.73 5.43 11.06
CA SER A 139 9.38 5.38 12.38
C SER A 139 9.02 4.14 13.21
N THR A 140 7.79 3.61 13.07
CA THR A 140 7.37 2.35 13.70
C THR A 140 7.75 1.13 12.86
N LEU A 141 7.66 1.25 11.53
CA LEU A 141 7.87 0.17 10.57
C LEU A 141 9.34 -0.23 10.41
N LEU A 142 10.26 0.72 10.29
CA LEU A 142 11.63 0.48 9.79
C LEU A 142 12.36 -0.59 10.60
N ASN A 143 12.43 -0.45 11.94
CA ASN A 143 13.07 -1.45 12.79
C ASN A 143 12.32 -2.80 12.87
N ARG A 144 11.09 -2.88 12.36
CA ARG A 144 10.27 -4.10 12.26
C ARG A 144 10.25 -4.71 10.86
N SER A 145 10.98 -4.13 9.90
CA SER A 145 11.07 -4.61 8.53
C SER A 145 12.33 -5.43 8.32
N ALA A 146 12.21 -6.58 7.65
CA ALA A 146 13.34 -7.40 7.25
C ALA A 146 14.16 -6.77 6.10
N ASP A 147 13.66 -5.71 5.46
CA ASP A 147 14.36 -4.98 4.40
C ASP A 147 15.25 -3.87 4.97
N PHE A 148 14.96 -3.39 6.18
CA PHE A 148 15.71 -2.29 6.79
C PHE A 148 17.15 -2.62 7.24
N PRO A 149 17.53 -3.86 7.63
CA PRO A 149 18.88 -4.16 8.10
C PRO A 149 20.00 -3.75 7.14
N GLU A 150 19.78 -3.82 5.82
CA GLU A 150 20.77 -3.36 4.83
C GLU A 150 21.01 -1.84 4.94
N TYR A 151 19.93 -1.06 5.00
CA TYR A 151 19.98 0.40 5.14
C TYR A 151 20.43 0.85 6.52
N ALA A 152 20.09 0.09 7.56
CA ALA A 152 20.47 0.35 8.94
C ALA A 152 22.00 0.35 9.13
N GLN A 153 22.76 -0.35 8.27
CA GLN A 153 24.23 -0.30 8.31
C GLN A 153 24.79 1.10 8.11
N VAL A 154 24.11 1.95 7.32
CA VAL A 154 24.51 3.35 7.13
C VAL A 154 24.27 4.13 8.43
N LEU A 155 23.10 3.97 9.04
CA LEU A 155 22.81 4.58 10.34
C LEU A 155 23.78 4.09 11.42
N ASP A 156 24.13 2.81 11.43
CA ASP A 156 25.06 2.22 12.40
C ASP A 156 26.47 2.81 12.29
N LEU A 157 26.86 3.24 11.08
CA LEU A 157 28.15 3.89 10.84
C LEU A 157 28.16 5.36 11.26
N PHE A 158 27.12 6.12 10.91
CA PHE A 158 27.09 7.58 11.11
C PHE A 158 26.41 8.01 12.43
N TYR A 159 25.57 7.14 12.99
CA TYR A 159 24.81 7.31 14.23
C TYR A 159 24.89 6.01 15.07
N PRO A 160 26.05 5.66 15.65
CA PRO A 160 26.27 4.36 16.28
C PRO A 160 25.43 4.15 17.54
N ASP A 161 24.99 5.22 18.20
CA ASP A 161 24.11 5.15 19.35
C ASP A 161 22.66 4.85 18.89
N LYS A 162 22.09 3.74 19.38
CA LYS A 162 20.75 3.29 18.98
C LYS A 162 19.65 4.22 19.49
N LEU A 163 19.84 4.94 20.59
CA LEU A 163 18.90 5.96 21.06
C LEU A 163 18.90 7.15 20.09
N ASP A 164 20.06 7.61 19.64
CA ASP A 164 20.17 8.67 18.64
C ASP A 164 19.49 8.28 17.33
N GLN A 165 19.63 7.03 16.88
CA GLN A 165 18.90 6.52 15.72
C GLN A 165 17.38 6.60 15.92
N GLN A 166 16.86 6.16 17.07
CA GLN A 166 15.41 6.21 17.32
C GLN A 166 14.89 7.66 17.38
N ILE A 167 15.64 8.58 18.00
CA ILE A 167 15.30 10.00 18.00
C ILE A 167 15.32 10.55 16.57
N GLY A 168 16.35 10.23 15.79
CA GLY A 168 16.48 10.63 14.40
C GLY A 168 15.32 10.14 13.54
N LEU A 169 15.00 8.85 13.60
CA LEU A 169 13.88 8.24 12.88
C LEU A 169 12.53 8.86 13.27
N ALA A 170 12.31 9.15 14.56
CA ALA A 170 11.11 9.82 15.03
C ALA A 170 11.02 11.28 14.52
N LEU A 171 12.14 12.01 14.46
CA LEU A 171 12.16 13.38 13.95
C LEU A 171 11.91 13.44 12.44
N ILE A 172 12.54 12.57 11.65
CA ILE A 172 12.32 12.55 10.20
C ILE A 172 10.94 12.01 9.81
N GLN A 173 10.20 11.37 10.71
CA GLN A 173 8.81 10.99 10.47
C GLN A 173 7.97 12.19 10.03
N MET A 174 8.18 13.37 10.65
CA MET A 174 7.47 14.60 10.26
C MET A 174 7.77 15.05 8.82
N LEU A 175 8.90 14.62 8.25
CA LEU A 175 9.22 14.85 6.84
C LEU A 175 8.58 13.78 5.96
N TRP A 176 8.64 12.51 6.37
CA TRP A 176 7.94 11.40 5.75
C TRP A 176 6.45 11.68 5.57
N ASP A 177 5.79 12.23 6.59
CA ASP A 177 4.35 12.57 6.62
C ASP A 177 3.92 13.44 5.45
N ARG A 178 4.84 14.17 4.81
CA ARG A 178 4.54 15.01 3.64
C ARG A 178 4.27 14.20 2.37
N GLY A 179 4.67 12.93 2.31
CA GLY A 179 4.56 12.10 1.11
C GLY A 179 4.02 10.69 1.34
N GLU A 180 3.71 10.30 2.58
CA GLU A 180 3.28 8.95 2.96
C GLU A 180 1.97 8.94 3.75
N ALA A 181 1.31 7.77 3.83
CA ALA A 181 -0.01 7.61 4.43
C ALA A 181 -0.21 8.28 5.80
N ASN A 182 0.76 8.26 6.73
CA ASN A 182 0.60 8.80 8.10
C ASN A 182 0.16 10.26 8.13
N GLY A 183 0.67 11.10 7.22
CA GLY A 183 0.29 12.52 7.18
C GLY A 183 -1.10 12.78 6.59
N TYR A 184 -1.70 11.77 5.94
CA TYR A 184 -2.88 11.92 5.10
C TYR A 184 -4.04 10.97 5.44
N ALA A 185 -3.82 9.93 6.24
CA ALA A 185 -4.79 8.86 6.45
C ALA A 185 -6.14 9.35 6.98
N GLN A 186 -6.11 10.31 7.91
CA GLN A 186 -7.31 10.95 8.44
C GLN A 186 -8.18 11.64 7.37
N HIS A 187 -7.61 11.93 6.19
CA HIS A 187 -8.30 12.56 5.06
C HIS A 187 -8.65 11.60 3.92
N MET A 188 -8.48 10.27 4.10
CA MET A 188 -8.87 9.31 3.06
C MET A 188 -10.38 9.04 3.01
N THR A 189 -11.09 9.15 4.13
CA THR A 189 -12.49 8.67 4.24
C THR A 189 -13.44 9.77 4.70
N ASP A 190 -13.65 9.92 6.00
CA ASP A 190 -14.76 10.70 6.57
C ASP A 190 -14.48 12.21 6.67
N ASP A 191 -13.22 12.63 6.56
CA ASP A 191 -12.78 14.04 6.60
C ASP A 191 -11.87 14.39 5.40
N PRO A 192 -12.37 14.32 4.15
CA PRO A 192 -11.52 14.54 2.97
C PRO A 192 -10.98 15.97 2.88
N LEU A 193 -9.84 16.12 2.21
CA LEU A 193 -9.27 17.43 1.88
C LEU A 193 -10.22 18.25 0.99
N PRO A 194 -10.06 19.59 0.94
CA PRO A 194 -10.81 20.41 -0.02
C PRO A 194 -10.64 19.92 -1.46
N ASP A 195 -11.73 19.92 -2.21
CA ASP A 195 -11.79 19.49 -3.61
C ASP A 195 -11.41 18.02 -3.87
N THR A 196 -11.34 17.17 -2.84
CA THR A 196 -11.22 15.70 -2.97
C THR A 196 -12.50 15.00 -2.52
N PRO A 197 -12.85 13.85 -3.13
CA PRO A 197 -13.99 13.06 -2.67
C PRO A 197 -13.65 12.25 -1.42
N ALA A 198 -14.64 11.83 -0.65
CA ALA A 198 -14.45 10.70 0.26
C ALA A 198 -14.09 9.44 -0.56
N HIS A 199 -13.05 8.72 -0.14
CA HIS A 199 -12.58 7.52 -0.82
C HIS A 199 -13.07 6.24 -0.11
N ARG A 200 -13.01 5.12 -0.82
CA ARG A 200 -13.11 3.79 -0.20
C ARG A 200 -11.78 3.06 -0.36
N VAL A 201 -11.28 2.51 0.74
CA VAL A 201 -9.97 1.86 0.80
C VAL A 201 -10.10 0.41 1.23
N LEU A 202 -9.57 -0.52 0.44
CA LEU A 202 -9.43 -1.93 0.82
C LEU A 202 -7.96 -2.22 1.11
N MET A 203 -7.67 -2.60 2.35
CA MET A 203 -6.35 -3.02 2.79
C MET A 203 -6.26 -4.54 2.77
N HIS A 204 -5.25 -5.08 2.09
CA HIS A 204 -4.89 -6.50 2.17
C HIS A 204 -3.64 -6.64 3.00
N VAL A 205 -3.72 -7.25 4.18
CA VAL A 205 -2.57 -7.45 5.08
C VAL A 205 -2.15 -8.91 5.06
N ALA A 206 -0.87 -9.19 4.92
CA ALA A 206 -0.33 -10.54 5.10
C ALA A 206 -0.07 -10.77 6.60
N PHE A 207 -0.67 -11.81 7.18
CA PHE A 207 -0.42 -12.15 8.58
C PHE A 207 1.02 -12.63 8.76
N GLY A 208 1.78 -12.00 9.65
CA GLY A 208 3.18 -12.34 9.86
C GLY A 208 4.10 -11.87 8.73
N ASP A 209 3.74 -10.82 8.00
CA ASP A 209 4.59 -10.18 6.98
C ASP A 209 5.96 -9.79 7.56
N HIS A 210 7.05 -10.18 6.87
CA HIS A 210 8.42 -9.88 7.32
C HIS A 210 8.88 -8.48 6.89
N GLN A 211 8.33 -7.94 5.80
CA GLN A 211 8.78 -6.70 5.18
C GLN A 211 7.99 -5.51 5.69
N VAL A 212 6.67 -5.65 5.85
CA VAL A 212 5.78 -4.57 6.28
C VAL A 212 5.03 -4.97 7.54
N ALA A 213 5.29 -4.26 8.65
CA ALA A 213 4.77 -4.60 9.97
C ALA A 213 3.23 -4.49 10.04
N PRO A 214 2.48 -5.59 10.26
CA PRO A 214 1.01 -5.56 10.30
C PRO A 214 0.42 -4.60 11.34
N VAL A 215 1.12 -4.38 12.45
CA VAL A 215 0.70 -3.41 13.48
C VAL A 215 0.56 -1.98 12.92
N ALA A 216 1.40 -1.59 11.96
CA ALA A 216 1.31 -0.29 11.31
C ALA A 216 0.10 -0.20 10.36
N ALA A 217 -0.22 -1.30 9.66
CA ALA A 217 -1.46 -1.41 8.90
C ALA A 217 -2.71 -1.30 9.79
N GLU A 218 -2.67 -1.86 11.00
CA GLU A 218 -3.78 -1.71 11.95
C GLU A 218 -3.96 -0.26 12.42
N VAL A 219 -2.87 0.52 12.57
CA VAL A 219 -2.98 1.96 12.86
C VAL A 219 -3.67 2.68 11.71
N GLU A 220 -3.31 2.37 10.47
CA GLU A 220 -3.98 2.94 9.29
C GLU A 220 -5.45 2.55 9.24
N ALA A 221 -5.78 1.28 9.44
CA ALA A 221 -7.15 0.79 9.46
C ALA A 221 -8.01 1.52 10.51
N ARG A 222 -7.48 1.77 11.71
CA ARG A 222 -8.17 2.59 12.74
C ARG A 222 -8.36 4.03 12.27
N THR A 223 -7.31 4.62 11.71
CA THR A 223 -7.29 6.04 11.30
C THR A 223 -8.30 6.32 10.18
N ILE A 224 -8.42 5.42 9.20
CA ILE A 224 -9.36 5.57 8.08
C ILE A 224 -10.78 5.08 8.40
N GLY A 225 -11.04 4.60 9.63
CA GLY A 225 -12.34 4.05 10.02
C GLY A 225 -12.69 2.72 9.31
N ALA A 226 -11.70 1.95 8.90
CA ALA A 226 -11.92 0.67 8.24
C ALA A 226 -12.51 -0.38 9.18
N ARG A 227 -13.18 -1.38 8.59
CA ARG A 227 -13.62 -2.59 9.30
C ARG A 227 -12.76 -3.79 8.93
N VAL A 228 -12.48 -4.68 9.88
CA VAL A 228 -11.74 -5.92 9.62
C VAL A 228 -12.71 -7.08 9.31
N HIS A 229 -12.37 -7.90 8.33
CA HIS A 229 -13.12 -9.12 8.02
C HIS A 229 -13.09 -10.07 9.23
N ALA A 230 -14.24 -10.64 9.61
CA ALA A 230 -14.32 -11.61 10.69
C ALA A 230 -14.89 -12.96 10.24
N PRO A 231 -14.25 -14.09 10.62
CA PRO A 231 -13.01 -14.18 11.39
C PRO A 231 -11.77 -13.73 10.58
N ALA A 232 -10.84 -13.02 11.21
CA ALA A 232 -9.66 -12.46 10.53
C ALA A 232 -8.55 -13.49 10.32
N VAL A 233 -8.28 -14.31 11.35
CA VAL A 233 -7.30 -15.41 11.33
C VAL A 233 -7.85 -16.62 12.06
N GLN A 234 -7.20 -17.78 11.92
CA GLN A 234 -7.60 -18.98 12.67
C GLN A 234 -7.47 -18.76 14.20
N PRO A 235 -8.32 -19.41 15.02
CA PRO A 235 -8.22 -19.32 16.48
C PRO A 235 -6.81 -19.61 17.00
N GLY A 236 -6.31 -18.77 17.91
CA GLY A 236 -4.98 -18.91 18.53
C GLY A 236 -3.80 -18.39 17.69
N ARG A 237 -4.03 -17.87 16.49
CA ARG A 237 -2.97 -17.28 15.64
C ARG A 237 -2.53 -15.91 16.12
N ASN A 238 -3.47 -15.01 16.42
CA ASN A 238 -3.16 -13.65 16.88
C ASN A 238 -2.79 -13.68 18.38
N PRO A 239 -1.59 -13.20 18.77
CA PRO A 239 -1.11 -13.23 20.16
C PRO A 239 -1.67 -12.09 21.03
N ASP A 240 -2.35 -11.10 20.44
CA ASP A 240 -2.85 -9.94 21.16
C ASP A 240 -3.95 -10.33 22.15
N THR A 241 -4.00 -9.62 23.28
CA THR A 241 -5.09 -9.78 24.26
C THR A 241 -6.45 -9.45 23.66
N VAL A 242 -6.49 -8.44 22.78
CA VAL A 242 -7.67 -8.07 21.99
C VAL A 242 -7.24 -7.98 20.53
N PRO A 243 -7.39 -9.05 19.74
CA PRO A 243 -7.03 -9.04 18.33
C PRO A 243 -7.69 -7.88 17.58
N TYR A 244 -6.90 -7.13 16.80
CA TYR A 244 -7.37 -5.99 16.00
C TYR A 244 -8.08 -4.92 16.84
N TRP A 245 -7.57 -4.67 18.05
CA TRP A 245 -8.15 -3.72 19.00
C TRP A 245 -8.57 -2.42 18.32
N GLY A 246 -9.78 -1.92 18.61
CA GLY A 246 -10.26 -0.65 18.06
C GLY A 246 -10.70 -0.69 16.60
N ILE A 247 -10.65 -1.84 15.91
CA ILE A 247 -11.14 -2.01 14.54
C ILE A 247 -12.43 -2.83 14.58
N SER A 248 -13.55 -2.23 14.15
CA SER A 248 -14.84 -2.94 14.12
C SER A 248 -14.86 -4.02 13.03
N THR A 249 -15.70 -5.04 13.18
CA THR A 249 -15.73 -6.17 12.24
C THR A 249 -16.83 -6.03 11.18
N PHE A 250 -16.68 -6.77 10.08
CA PHE A 250 -17.75 -7.07 9.13
C PHE A 250 -17.77 -8.57 8.78
N GLY A 251 -18.92 -9.05 8.29
CA GLY A 251 -19.14 -10.44 7.89
C GLY A 251 -18.97 -10.66 6.39
N SER A 252 -19.99 -11.21 5.74
CA SER A 252 -19.94 -11.63 4.32
C SER A 252 -19.71 -10.51 3.31
N SER A 253 -20.11 -9.28 3.64
CA SER A 253 -19.93 -8.12 2.76
C SER A 253 -19.93 -6.81 3.52
N TYR A 254 -19.26 -5.80 2.98
CA TYR A 254 -19.26 -4.45 3.54
C TYR A 254 -19.11 -3.36 2.47
N ASP A 255 -19.97 -2.35 2.53
CA ASP A 255 -19.91 -1.16 1.69
C ASP A 255 -19.13 -0.05 2.39
N GLY A 256 -17.80 -0.10 2.31
CA GLY A 256 -16.93 0.90 2.93
C GLY A 256 -15.47 0.48 2.91
N SER A 257 -14.64 1.22 3.64
CA SER A 257 -13.23 0.90 3.79
C SER A 257 -13.03 -0.31 4.70
N ALA A 258 -12.15 -1.23 4.33
CA ALA A 258 -11.99 -2.47 5.06
C ALA A 258 -10.55 -2.98 5.06
N MET A 259 -10.23 -3.81 6.05
CA MET A 259 -9.01 -4.58 6.14
C MET A 259 -9.34 -6.08 6.05
N VAL A 260 -8.62 -6.79 5.20
CA VAL A 260 -8.69 -8.24 5.07
C VAL A 260 -7.30 -8.81 5.35
N VAL A 261 -7.22 -9.67 6.36
CA VAL A 261 -5.98 -10.34 6.76
C VAL A 261 -5.91 -11.68 6.05
N TRP A 262 -4.82 -11.89 5.32
CA TRP A 262 -4.52 -13.10 4.57
C TRP A 262 -3.43 -13.89 5.29
N ASP A 263 -3.74 -15.12 5.62
CA ASP A 263 -2.89 -16.00 6.41
C ASP A 263 -2.32 -17.15 5.57
N SER A 264 -1.01 -17.17 5.37
CA SER A 264 -0.31 -18.22 4.63
C SER A 264 0.49 -19.19 5.50
N GLY A 265 0.24 -19.17 6.82
CA GLY A 265 0.86 -20.07 7.80
C GLY A 265 2.12 -19.54 8.50
N SER A 266 2.57 -18.32 8.19
CA SER A 266 3.73 -17.70 8.85
C SER A 266 3.46 -17.45 10.35
N PRO A 267 4.44 -17.53 11.25
CA PRO A 267 4.24 -17.19 12.67
C PRO A 267 3.71 -15.76 12.86
N ALA A 268 3.09 -15.50 14.01
CA ALA A 268 2.78 -14.13 14.40
C ALA A 268 4.06 -13.28 14.46
N PRO A 269 4.01 -12.00 14.05
CA PRO A 269 5.19 -11.15 14.13
C PRO A 269 5.64 -10.97 15.59
N PRO A 270 6.94 -10.75 15.86
CA PRO A 270 7.43 -10.47 17.20
C PRO A 270 6.74 -9.25 17.81
N LEU A 271 6.48 -9.29 19.13
CA LEU A 271 5.94 -8.15 19.88
C LEU A 271 6.98 -7.03 20.13
N THR A 272 8.24 -7.31 19.82
CA THR A 272 9.38 -6.39 19.99
C THR A 272 9.57 -5.47 18.78
N ASN A 273 10.46 -4.48 18.89
CA ASN A 273 10.85 -3.60 17.78
C ASN A 273 11.89 -4.28 16.87
N THR A 274 11.54 -5.42 16.31
CA THR A 274 12.42 -6.27 15.49
C THR A 274 11.61 -6.96 14.39
N PRO A 275 12.19 -7.24 13.22
CA PRO A 275 11.49 -7.96 12.16
C PRO A 275 11.25 -9.42 12.53
N PRO A 276 10.21 -10.06 11.97
CA PRO A 276 10.10 -11.51 11.97
C PRO A 276 11.31 -12.16 11.29
N THR A 277 11.78 -13.28 11.85
CA THR A 277 12.90 -14.07 11.31
C THR A 277 12.57 -15.56 11.17
N GLN A 278 11.37 -15.97 11.60
CA GLN A 278 10.92 -17.36 11.59
C GLN A 278 9.81 -17.56 10.57
N GLY A 279 9.80 -18.72 9.92
CA GLY A 279 8.81 -19.04 8.89
C GLY A 279 9.17 -18.45 7.52
N ARG A 280 8.26 -18.63 6.57
CA ARG A 280 8.36 -18.04 5.23
C ARG A 280 7.80 -16.63 5.27
N ASP A 281 8.43 -15.70 4.56
CA ASP A 281 7.88 -14.36 4.35
C ASP A 281 6.60 -14.42 3.50
N PRO A 282 5.42 -14.01 4.03
CA PRO A 282 4.16 -14.04 3.31
C PRO A 282 3.87 -12.77 2.50
N HIS A 283 4.79 -11.80 2.45
CA HIS A 283 4.58 -10.47 1.88
C HIS A 283 3.96 -10.43 0.47
N SER A 284 4.26 -11.43 -0.36
CA SER A 284 3.77 -11.50 -1.75
C SER A 284 2.48 -12.30 -1.93
N ASP A 285 2.02 -13.00 -0.92
CA ASP A 285 0.96 -14.00 -1.09
C ASP A 285 -0.39 -13.39 -1.43
N PRO A 286 -0.86 -12.32 -0.77
CA PRO A 286 -2.18 -11.76 -1.06
C PRO A 286 -2.30 -11.34 -2.52
N ARG A 287 -1.29 -10.66 -3.08
CA ARG A 287 -1.32 -10.23 -4.49
C ARG A 287 -1.24 -11.39 -5.48
N ASN A 288 -0.63 -12.51 -5.09
CA ASN A 288 -0.47 -13.70 -5.93
C ASN A 288 -1.67 -14.67 -5.86
N ASN A 289 -2.52 -14.57 -4.84
CA ASN A 289 -3.72 -15.40 -4.71
C ASN A 289 -4.87 -14.92 -5.63
N ALA A 290 -5.53 -15.85 -6.32
CA ALA A 290 -6.61 -15.54 -7.26
C ALA A 290 -7.89 -15.04 -6.59
N ASP A 291 -8.22 -15.54 -5.40
CA ASP A 291 -9.38 -15.08 -4.61
C ASP A 291 -9.18 -13.66 -4.11
N ALA A 292 -7.96 -13.33 -3.67
CA ALA A 292 -7.58 -11.98 -3.31
C ALA A 292 -7.71 -11.02 -4.50
N ARG A 293 -7.19 -11.37 -5.69
CA ARG A 293 -7.37 -10.56 -6.90
C ARG A 293 -8.84 -10.38 -7.28
N ARG A 294 -9.67 -11.43 -7.15
CA ARG A 294 -11.13 -11.31 -7.35
C ARG A 294 -11.77 -10.33 -6.36
N GLN A 295 -11.35 -10.34 -5.10
CA GLN A 295 -11.85 -9.40 -4.09
C GLN A 295 -11.41 -7.96 -4.42
N LYS A 296 -10.13 -7.74 -4.75
CA LYS A 296 -9.63 -6.44 -5.25
C LYS A 296 -10.45 -5.95 -6.42
N ALA A 297 -10.71 -6.80 -7.41
CA ALA A 297 -11.43 -6.42 -8.62
C ALA A 297 -12.88 -6.04 -8.34
N THR A 298 -13.55 -6.82 -7.47
CA THR A 298 -14.92 -6.53 -7.04
C THR A 298 -14.96 -5.18 -6.33
N PHE A 299 -14.05 -4.96 -5.39
CA PHE A 299 -13.96 -3.72 -4.63
C PHE A 299 -13.68 -2.51 -5.53
N LEU A 300 -12.67 -2.56 -6.41
CA LEU A 300 -12.34 -1.45 -7.31
C LEU A 300 -13.52 -1.12 -8.26
N LYS A 301 -14.32 -2.11 -8.65
CA LYS A 301 -15.48 -1.92 -9.53
C LYS A 301 -16.74 -1.40 -8.83
N THR A 302 -16.94 -1.76 -7.56
CA THR A 302 -18.23 -1.59 -6.87
C THR A 302 -18.14 -0.78 -5.58
N GLY A 303 -16.99 -0.80 -4.91
CA GLY A 303 -16.80 -0.26 -3.57
C GLY A 303 -17.31 -1.18 -2.46
N THR A 304 -17.67 -2.41 -2.80
CA THR A 304 -18.12 -3.43 -1.85
C THR A 304 -17.00 -4.45 -1.66
N VAL A 305 -16.67 -4.73 -0.40
CA VAL A 305 -15.81 -5.85 -0.02
C VAL A 305 -16.70 -7.07 0.13
N VAL A 306 -16.32 -8.17 -0.51
CA VAL A 306 -17.07 -9.43 -0.48
C VAL A 306 -16.20 -10.53 0.11
N ASP A 307 -16.81 -11.44 0.86
CA ASP A 307 -16.15 -12.64 1.33
C ASP A 307 -15.74 -13.53 0.15
N VAL A 308 -14.46 -13.85 0.10
CA VAL A 308 -13.84 -14.77 -0.85
C VAL A 308 -13.18 -15.97 -0.16
N CYS A 309 -13.42 -16.09 1.15
CA CYS A 309 -12.77 -16.96 2.12
C CYS A 309 -13.73 -18.03 2.68
N GLY A 310 -14.95 -18.11 2.13
CA GLY A 310 -15.91 -19.19 2.41
C GLY A 310 -16.54 -19.11 3.80
N GLY A 311 -16.71 -17.91 4.34
CA GLY A 311 -17.22 -17.63 5.69
C GLY A 311 -16.20 -17.85 6.80
N GLY A 312 -14.99 -18.32 6.47
CA GLY A 312 -13.89 -18.53 7.39
C GLY A 312 -12.78 -17.46 7.24
N PRO A 313 -11.68 -17.59 7.99
CA PRO A 313 -10.54 -16.70 7.82
C PRO A 313 -9.92 -16.88 6.42
N CYS A 314 -9.35 -15.82 5.89
CA CYS A 314 -8.73 -15.86 4.56
C CYS A 314 -7.38 -16.56 4.64
N VAL A 315 -7.33 -17.82 4.22
CA VAL A 315 -6.13 -18.67 4.26
C VAL A 315 -5.62 -18.92 2.86
N ILE A 316 -4.31 -18.76 2.66
CA ILE A 316 -3.61 -19.08 1.42
C ILE A 316 -2.80 -20.35 1.66
N ALA A 317 -3.01 -21.37 0.82
CA ALA A 317 -2.08 -22.50 0.78
C ALA A 317 -0.78 -22.03 0.12
N PRO A 318 0.37 -22.09 0.83
CA PRO A 318 1.66 -21.64 0.31
C PRO A 318 2.18 -22.50 -0.85
#